data_AF-A0AAW8CVU0-F1
#
_entry.id   AF-A0AAW8CVU0-F1
#
_cell.length_a   1.000
_cell.length_b   1.000
_cell.length_c   1.000
_cell.angle_alpha   90.00
_cell.angle_beta   90.00
_cell.angle_gamma   90.00
#
_symmetry.space_group_name_H-M   'P 1'
#
loop_
_entity.id
_entity.type
_entity.pdbx_description
1 polymer ?
#
loop_
_entity_poly.entity_id
_entity_poly.type
_entity_poly.pdbx_seq_one_letter_code
_entity_poly.pdbx_strand_id
1 'polypeptide(L)'
;MKKFSLKKPSGARQSGVALLEVLVSVLLFSLGILGLIGLQARAISLSTDAQDRNRAALLANDIASTMWLGKSVAVNTGAGSTWQKRVSDVANAGLPNGAVTVTAVSGTTNSADIAITWKAPGRSGAKAEQQSSTLTTRVTLP
;
A
#
# COMPACT_ATOMS: atom_id res chain seq x y z
N MET A 1 14.60 59.63 60.26
CA MET A 1 13.77 58.58 59.62
C MET A 1 14.16 58.49 58.15
N LYS A 2 14.48 57.28 57.65
CA LYS A 2 15.10 57.03 56.33
C LYS A 2 14.11 57.27 55.19
N LYS A 3 14.46 58.11 54.20
CA LYS A 3 13.65 58.33 52.99
C LYS A 3 13.83 57.13 52.04
N PHE A 4 12.77 56.38 51.79
CA PHE A 4 12.75 55.34 50.76
C PHE A 4 12.61 55.99 49.39
N SER A 5 13.67 55.96 48.57
CA SER A 5 13.65 56.48 47.21
C SER A 5 13.23 55.36 46.26
N LEU A 6 11.98 55.41 45.81
CA LEU A 6 11.41 54.44 44.86
C LEU A 6 12.04 54.66 43.47
N LYS A 7 12.83 53.68 43.02
CA LYS A 7 13.34 53.65 41.65
C LYS A 7 12.20 53.25 40.72
N LYS A 8 11.72 54.18 39.87
CA LYS A 8 10.73 53.87 38.82
C LYS A 8 11.32 52.82 37.86
N PRO A 9 10.62 51.71 37.56
CA PRO A 9 11.08 50.78 36.55
C PRO A 9 11.12 51.48 35.20
N SER A 10 12.26 51.49 34.53
CA SER A 10 12.34 51.92 33.14
C SER A 10 11.61 50.87 32.29
N GLY A 11 10.43 51.22 31.76
CA GLY A 11 9.69 50.35 30.86
C GLY A 11 10.54 50.05 29.62
N ALA A 12 10.91 48.79 29.42
CA ALA A 12 11.54 48.38 28.18
C ALA A 12 10.59 48.68 27.02
N ARG A 13 11.08 49.39 26.00
CA ARG A 13 10.32 49.63 24.76
C ARG A 13 9.99 48.27 24.13
N GLN A 14 8.70 47.92 24.10
CA GLN A 14 8.20 46.76 23.37
C GLN A 14 8.48 46.98 21.89
N SER A 15 9.53 46.33 21.37
CA SER A 15 9.79 46.28 19.94
C SER A 15 8.77 45.34 19.29
N GLY A 16 8.07 45.81 18.25
CA GLY A 16 6.91 45.15 17.63
C GLY A 16 7.25 43.89 16.81
N VAL A 17 7.96 42.93 17.39
CA VAL A 17 8.38 41.68 16.72
C VAL A 17 7.44 40.51 17.02
N ALA A 18 6.57 40.63 18.04
CA ALA A 18 5.70 39.54 18.49
C ALA A 18 4.71 39.04 17.40
N LEU A 19 4.19 39.93 16.56
CA LEU A 19 3.31 39.53 15.45
C LEU A 19 4.06 38.70 14.40
N LEU A 20 5.30 39.10 14.09
CA LEU A 20 6.16 38.41 13.13
C LEU A 20 6.55 37.03 13.67
N GLU A 21 6.87 36.94 14.96
CA GLU A 21 7.20 35.68 15.63
C GLU A 21 6.05 34.66 15.59
N VAL A 22 4.82 35.10 15.83
CA VAL A 22 3.62 34.24 15.69
C VAL A 22 3.39 33.85 14.24
N LEU A 23 3.54 34.78 13.29
CA LEU A 23 3.36 34.47 11.86
C LEU A 23 4.37 33.42 11.39
N VAL A 24 5.64 33.55 11.77
CA VAL A 24 6.69 32.58 11.45
C VAL A 24 6.43 31.24 12.15
N SER A 25 5.98 31.26 13.40
CA SER A 25 5.63 30.03 14.13
C SER A 25 4.50 29.27 13.46
N VAL A 26 3.41 29.96 13.10
CA VAL A 26 2.27 29.38 12.37
C VAL A 26 2.70 28.88 10.99
N LEU A 27 3.55 29.63 10.28
CA LEU A 27 4.10 29.21 8.99
C LEU A 27 4.86 27.89 9.12
N LEU A 28 5.85 27.82 10.02
CA LEU A 28 6.66 26.62 10.21
C LEU A 28 5.80 25.43 10.69
N PHE A 29 4.86 25.68 11.60
CA PHE A 29 3.93 24.67 12.08
C PHE A 29 3.05 24.12 10.94
N SER A 30 2.52 25.00 10.09
CA SER A 30 1.71 24.60 8.94
C SER A 30 2.51 23.73 7.96
N LEU A 31 3.76 24.09 7.66
CA LEU A 31 4.65 23.28 6.82
C LEU A 31 4.92 21.90 7.44
N GLY A 32 5.10 21.83 8.77
CA GLY A 32 5.25 20.58 9.50
C GLY A 32 4.04 19.66 9.33
N ILE A 33 2.82 20.19 9.46
CA ILE A 33 1.58 19.42 9.27
C ILE A 33 1.45 18.93 7.82
N LEU A 34 1.72 19.77 6.83
CA LEU A 34 1.68 19.36 5.42
C LEU A 34 2.67 18.21 5.15
N GLY A 35 3.88 18.29 5.72
CA GLY A 35 4.87 17.21 5.64
C GLY A 35 4.36 15.90 6.24
N LEU A 36 3.73 15.95 7.41
CA LEU A 36 3.17 14.79 8.08
C LEU A 36 2.01 14.16 7.29
N ILE A 37 1.10 14.98 6.75
CA ILE A 37 -0.01 14.50 5.91
C ILE A 37 0.54 13.79 4.66
N GLY A 38 1.58 14.36 4.05
CA GLY A 38 2.26 13.73 2.91
C GLY A 38 2.85 12.35 3.26
N LEU A 39 3.47 12.21 4.43
CA LEU A 39 3.96 10.92 4.92
C LEU A 39 2.81 9.95 5.21
N GLN A 40 1.73 10.42 5.82
CA GLN A 40 0.56 9.61 6.14
C GLN A 40 -0.10 9.04 4.87
N ALA A 41 -0.25 9.86 3.83
CA ALA A 41 -0.78 9.40 2.54
C ALA A 41 0.08 8.30 1.90
N ARG A 42 1.41 8.42 2.00
CA ARG A 42 2.35 7.38 1.55
C ARG A 42 2.22 6.11 2.38
N ALA A 43 2.13 6.24 3.71
CA ALA A 43 1.98 5.09 4.61
C ALA A 43 0.70 4.30 4.30
N ILE A 44 -0.42 4.99 4.04
CA ILE A 44 -1.68 4.36 3.62
C ILE A 44 -1.47 3.58 2.31
N SER A 45 -0.83 4.20 1.31
CA SER A 45 -0.58 3.57 0.02
C SER A 45 0.30 2.31 0.13
N LEU A 46 1.32 2.34 0.98
CA LEU A 46 2.19 1.19 1.27
C LEU A 46 1.43 0.08 1.99
N SER A 47 0.56 0.45 2.95
CA SER A 47 -0.29 -0.50 3.67
C SER A 47 -1.25 -1.21 2.72
N THR A 48 -1.88 -0.49 1.78
CA THR A 48 -2.76 -1.10 0.78
C THR A 48 -2.01 -2.04 -0.16
N ASP A 49 -0.81 -1.68 -0.62
CA ASP A 49 0.01 -2.56 -1.48
C ASP A 49 0.42 -3.85 -0.75
N ALA A 50 0.82 -3.74 0.52
CA ALA A 50 1.15 -4.89 1.35
C ALA A 50 -0.06 -5.81 1.56
N GLN A 51 -1.26 -5.24 1.75
CA GLN A 51 -2.49 -6.01 1.87
C GLN A 51 -2.82 -6.76 0.57
N ASP A 52 -2.71 -6.11 -0.59
CA ASP A 52 -2.95 -6.77 -1.89
C ASP A 52 -1.94 -7.90 -2.13
N ARG A 53 -0.65 -7.69 -1.82
CA ARG A 53 0.36 -8.75 -1.90
C ARG A 53 0.03 -9.94 -0.99
N ASN A 54 -0.48 -9.68 0.21
CA ASN A 54 -0.88 -10.73 1.14
C ASN A 54 -2.09 -11.51 0.60
N ARG A 55 -3.13 -10.82 0.09
CA ARG A 55 -4.28 -11.46 -0.56
C ARG A 55 -3.85 -12.33 -1.75
N ALA A 56 -2.93 -11.84 -2.58
CA ALA A 56 -2.36 -12.62 -3.68
C ALA A 56 -1.64 -13.88 -3.18
N ALA A 57 -0.83 -13.78 -2.12
CA ALA A 57 -0.14 -14.92 -1.53
C ALA A 57 -1.13 -15.97 -0.98
N LEU A 58 -2.19 -15.54 -0.29
CA LEU A 58 -3.24 -16.44 0.20
C LEU A 58 -3.98 -17.14 -0.94
N LEU A 59 -4.36 -16.40 -2.00
CA LEU A 59 -4.98 -16.98 -3.19
C LEU A 59 -4.07 -17.99 -3.90
N ALA A 60 -2.77 -17.69 -4.02
CA ALA A 60 -1.79 -18.62 -4.59
C ALA A 60 -1.66 -19.89 -3.73
N ASN A 61 -1.66 -19.73 -2.40
CA ASN A 61 -1.63 -20.85 -1.47
C ASN A 61 -2.89 -21.72 -1.53
N ASP A 62 -4.07 -21.11 -1.69
CA ASP A 62 -5.31 -21.86 -1.85
C ASP A 62 -5.30 -22.66 -3.17
N ILE A 63 -4.84 -22.05 -4.28
CA ILE A 63 -4.67 -22.74 -5.56
C ILE A 63 -3.67 -23.90 -5.42
N ALA A 64 -2.51 -23.65 -4.82
CA ALA A 64 -1.52 -24.67 -4.56
C ALA A 64 -2.13 -25.82 -3.76
N SER A 65 -2.86 -25.51 -2.68
CA SER A 65 -3.55 -26.50 -1.85
C SER A 65 -4.53 -27.35 -2.67
N THR A 66 -5.28 -26.75 -3.61
CA THR A 66 -6.13 -27.54 -4.51
C THR A 66 -5.35 -28.43 -5.48
N MET A 67 -4.17 -28.01 -5.94
CA MET A 67 -3.29 -28.87 -6.75
C MET A 67 -2.79 -30.08 -5.95
N TRP A 68 -2.39 -29.86 -4.69
CA TRP A 68 -1.96 -30.91 -3.77
C TRP A 68 -3.08 -31.92 -3.48
N LEU A 69 -4.27 -31.42 -3.16
CA LEU A 69 -5.44 -32.27 -2.88
C LEU A 69 -5.89 -33.03 -4.13
N GLY A 70 -5.86 -32.38 -5.29
CA GLY A 70 -6.20 -32.99 -6.57
C GLY A 70 -5.11 -33.87 -7.17
N LYS A 71 -3.90 -33.89 -6.58
CA LYS A 71 -2.69 -34.55 -7.12
C LYS A 71 -2.43 -34.19 -8.58
N SER A 72 -2.75 -32.95 -8.96
CA SER A 72 -2.67 -32.47 -10.33
C SER A 72 -2.29 -31.00 -10.34
N VAL A 73 -1.33 -30.64 -11.19
CA VAL A 73 -0.95 -29.24 -11.42
C VAL A 73 -1.89 -28.53 -12.40
N ALA A 74 -2.84 -29.25 -13.00
CA ALA A 74 -3.81 -28.67 -13.91
C ALA A 74 -4.97 -28.04 -13.13
N VAL A 75 -5.07 -26.72 -13.21
CA VAL A 75 -6.18 -25.94 -12.64
C VAL A 75 -6.76 -25.05 -13.72
N ASN A 76 -8.09 -25.04 -13.86
CA ASN A 76 -8.75 -24.16 -14.81
C ASN A 76 -8.70 -22.71 -14.31
N THR A 77 -7.87 -21.90 -14.96
CA THR A 77 -7.77 -20.45 -14.75
C THR A 77 -8.22 -19.66 -15.99
N GLY A 78 -9.00 -20.28 -16.89
CA GLY A 78 -9.56 -19.61 -18.05
C GLY A 78 -10.55 -18.51 -17.66
N ALA A 79 -10.89 -17.66 -18.63
CA ALA A 79 -11.89 -16.60 -18.45
C ALA A 79 -13.22 -17.18 -17.92
N GLY A 80 -13.74 -16.60 -16.84
CA GLY A 80 -15.00 -17.03 -16.21
C GLY A 80 -14.91 -18.27 -15.30
N SER A 81 -13.72 -18.88 -15.16
CA SER A 81 -13.49 -19.94 -14.18
C SER A 81 -13.71 -19.46 -12.74
N THR A 82 -13.96 -20.41 -11.83
CA THR A 82 -14.13 -20.12 -10.40
C THR A 82 -12.93 -19.37 -9.82
N TRP A 83 -11.71 -19.81 -10.15
CA TRP A 83 -10.49 -19.15 -9.69
C TRP A 83 -10.34 -17.74 -10.25
N GLN A 84 -10.59 -17.56 -11.55
CA GLN A 84 -10.51 -16.24 -12.15
C GLN A 84 -11.55 -15.27 -11.54
N LYS A 85 -12.78 -15.74 -11.28
CA LYS A 85 -13.82 -14.95 -10.60
C LYS A 85 -13.40 -14.58 -9.18
N ARG A 86 -12.92 -15.55 -8.39
CA ARG A 86 -12.47 -15.33 -7.00
C ARG A 86 -11.33 -14.32 -6.92
N VAL A 87 -10.34 -14.43 -7.80
CA VAL A 87 -9.18 -13.51 -7.82
C VAL A 87 -9.62 -12.08 -8.16
N SER A 88 -10.67 -11.89 -8.96
CA SER A 88 -11.21 -10.56 -9.28
C SER A 88 -12.25 -10.02 -8.27
N ASP A 89 -12.67 -10.81 -7.28
CA ASP A 89 -13.75 -10.45 -6.35
C ASP A 89 -13.24 -9.66 -5.15
N VAL A 90 -13.10 -8.35 -5.32
CA VAL A 90 -12.58 -7.43 -4.29
C VAL A 90 -13.41 -7.45 -3.00
N ALA A 91 -14.70 -7.81 -3.06
CA ALA A 91 -15.57 -7.88 -1.89
C ALA A 91 -15.22 -9.09 -1.00
N ASN A 92 -14.70 -10.17 -1.59
CA ASN A 92 -14.40 -11.43 -0.92
C ASN A 92 -12.89 -11.73 -0.92
N ALA A 93 -12.09 -10.74 -0.52
CA ALA A 93 -10.62 -10.83 -0.41
C ALA A 93 -9.86 -11.07 -1.73
N GLY A 94 -10.51 -10.87 -2.87
CA GLY A 94 -9.86 -10.76 -4.18
C GLY A 94 -9.09 -9.46 -4.35
N LEU A 95 -8.57 -9.30 -5.57
CA LEU A 95 -7.67 -8.22 -5.96
C LEU A 95 -8.32 -7.32 -7.01
N PRO A 96 -8.10 -6.01 -6.95
CA PRO A 96 -8.56 -5.10 -7.99
C PRO A 96 -7.96 -5.44 -9.34
N ASN A 97 -8.81 -5.66 -10.34
CA ASN A 97 -8.40 -6.14 -11.68
C ASN A 97 -7.53 -7.41 -11.61
N GLY A 98 -7.82 -8.26 -10.62
CA GLY A 98 -7.07 -9.48 -10.38
C GLY A 98 -7.21 -10.48 -11.53
N ALA A 99 -6.11 -11.10 -11.93
CA ALA A 99 -6.12 -12.26 -12.81
C ALA A 99 -5.14 -13.33 -12.35
N VAL A 100 -5.41 -14.57 -12.73
CA VAL A 100 -4.56 -15.71 -12.40
C VAL A 100 -4.28 -16.56 -13.62
N THR A 101 -3.04 -16.99 -13.77
CA THR A 101 -2.63 -17.95 -14.79
C THR A 101 -1.79 -19.04 -14.16
N VAL A 102 -2.06 -20.28 -14.53
CA VAL A 102 -1.25 -21.44 -14.15
C VAL A 102 -0.54 -21.95 -15.38
N THR A 103 0.80 -22.01 -15.32
CA THR A 103 1.65 -22.47 -16.42
C THR A 103 2.45 -23.67 -15.96
N ALA A 104 2.33 -24.80 -16.66
CA ALA A 104 3.15 -25.98 -16.37
C ALA A 104 4.64 -25.66 -16.61
N VAL A 105 5.51 -26.13 -15.71
CA VAL A 105 6.96 -25.93 -15.84
C VAL A 105 7.49 -26.90 -16.91
N SER A 106 8.09 -26.36 -17.97
CA SER A 106 8.63 -27.14 -19.09
C SER A 106 9.61 -28.22 -18.60
N GLY A 107 9.49 -29.43 -19.16
CA GLY A 107 10.33 -30.57 -18.78
C GLY A 107 9.89 -31.30 -17.52
N THR A 108 8.76 -30.92 -16.90
CA THR A 108 8.19 -31.62 -15.73
C THR A 108 6.70 -31.88 -15.93
N THR A 109 6.19 -32.95 -15.31
CA THR A 109 4.74 -33.25 -15.26
C THR A 109 4.11 -32.83 -13.93
N ASN A 110 4.94 -32.65 -12.90
CA ASN A 110 4.49 -32.45 -11.52
C ASN A 110 4.73 -31.02 -11.01
N SER A 111 5.13 -30.06 -11.86
CA SER A 111 5.34 -28.67 -11.43
C SER A 111 4.59 -27.66 -12.28
N ALA A 112 4.07 -26.62 -11.64
CA ALA A 112 3.46 -25.47 -12.29
C ALA A 112 3.77 -24.17 -11.55
N ASP A 113 3.83 -23.07 -12.31
CA ASP A 113 3.94 -21.71 -11.81
C ASP A 113 2.55 -21.07 -11.77
N ILE A 114 2.15 -20.63 -10.59
CA ILE A 114 0.94 -19.85 -10.35
C ILE A 114 1.33 -18.38 -10.40
N ALA A 115 0.83 -17.63 -11.38
CA ALA A 115 1.03 -16.20 -11.48
C ALA A 115 -0.29 -15.48 -11.20
N ILE A 116 -0.30 -14.59 -10.21
CA ILE A 116 -1.43 -13.71 -9.89
C ILE A 116 -1.02 -12.28 -10.19
N THR A 117 -1.82 -11.58 -10.98
CA THR A 117 -1.60 -10.19 -11.36
C THR A 117 -2.73 -9.31 -10.84
N TRP A 118 -2.43 -8.06 -10.48
CA TRP A 118 -3.45 -7.09 -10.05
C TRP A 118 -3.01 -5.66 -10.35
N LYS A 119 -3.99 -4.75 -10.37
CA LYS A 119 -3.79 -3.34 -10.67
C LYS A 119 -4.74 -2.47 -9.86
N ALA A 120 -4.19 -1.51 -9.11
CA ALA A 120 -4.96 -0.60 -8.28
C ALA A 120 -6.02 0.17 -9.10
N PRO A 121 -7.25 0.34 -8.58
CA PRO A 121 -8.32 1.04 -9.28
C PRO A 121 -8.04 2.55 -9.23
N GLY A 122 -7.71 3.16 -10.37
CA GLY A 122 -7.56 4.63 -10.43
C GLY A 122 -6.49 5.20 -11.36
N ARG A 123 -5.70 4.39 -12.07
CA ARG A 123 -4.83 4.91 -13.14
C ARG A 123 -5.37 4.47 -14.51
N SER A 124 -5.90 5.42 -15.26
CA SER A 124 -6.20 5.28 -16.69
C SER A 124 -5.12 6.05 -17.46
N GLY A 125 -4.25 5.35 -18.19
CA GLY A 125 -3.14 5.94 -18.95
C GLY A 125 -1.93 5.00 -19.08
N ALA A 126 -0.97 5.28 -19.98
CA ALA A 126 0.17 4.40 -20.26
C ALA A 126 1.04 4.06 -19.02
N LYS A 127 1.09 4.93 -18.00
CA LYS A 127 1.77 4.65 -16.72
C LYS A 127 1.03 3.64 -15.83
N ALA A 128 -0.26 3.44 -16.08
CA ALA A 128 -1.07 2.45 -15.39
C ALA A 128 -0.79 1.02 -15.85
N GLU A 129 -0.40 0.85 -17.11
CA GLU A 129 0.02 -0.45 -17.69
C GLU A 129 1.32 -0.94 -17.04
N GLN A 130 2.24 -0.02 -16.78
CA GLN A 130 3.57 -0.26 -16.21
C GLN A 130 3.58 -0.57 -14.70
N GLN A 131 2.45 -0.41 -14.01
CA GLN A 131 2.31 -0.66 -12.57
C GLN A 131 1.42 -1.87 -12.27
N SER A 132 1.42 -2.84 -13.18
CA SER A 132 0.82 -4.15 -12.93
C SER A 132 1.70 -4.90 -11.93
N SER A 133 1.14 -5.24 -10.77
CA SER A 133 1.83 -6.05 -9.77
C SER A 133 1.64 -7.52 -10.09
N THR A 134 2.65 -8.35 -9.82
CA THR A 134 2.62 -9.79 -10.08
C THR A 134 3.26 -10.53 -8.92
N LEU A 135 2.61 -11.62 -8.50
CA LEU A 135 3.14 -12.60 -7.56
C LEU A 135 3.19 -13.95 -8.26
N THR A 136 4.36 -14.58 -8.28
CA THR A 136 4.56 -15.91 -8.86
C THR A 136 4.96 -16.90 -7.77
N THR A 137 4.26 -18.02 -7.69
CA THR A 137 4.54 -19.12 -6.76
C THR A 137 4.69 -20.41 -7.56
N ARG A 138 5.82 -21.11 -7.37
CA ARG A 138 6.03 -22.43 -7.96
C ARG A 138 5.50 -23.52 -7.02
N VAL A 139 4.76 -24.46 -7.58
CA VAL A 139 4.27 -25.66 -6.90
C VAL A 139 4.89 -26.88 -7.56
N THR A 140 5.38 -27.81 -6.75
CA THR A 140 5.91 -29.11 -7.19
C THR A 140 5.24 -30.21 -6.38
N LEU A 141 4.54 -31.11 -7.05
CA LEU A 141 3.89 -32.28 -6.45
C LEU A 141 4.88 -33.45 -6.32
N PRO A 142 4.71 -34.32 -5.31
CA PRO A 142 5.60 -35.43 -5.01
C PRO A 142 5.34 -36.64 -5.92
#